data_AF-A0A7K4D0K6-F1
#
_entry.id   AF-A0A7K4D0K6-F1
#
_cell.length_a   1.000
_cell.length_b   1.000
_cell.length_c   1.000
_cell.angle_alpha   90.00
_cell.angle_beta   90.00
_cell.angle_gamma   90.00
#
_symmetry.space_group_name_H-M   'P 1'
#
loop_
_entity.id
_entity.type
_entity.pdbx_description
1 polymer ?
#
loop_
_entity_poly.entity_id
_entity_poly.type
_entity_poly.pdbx_seq_one_letter_code
_entity_poly.pdbx_strand_id
1 'polypeptide(L)'
;MIIVAIVDKYIVHNVHDDYEDGTFEWFDTSELRVEEPIELAGKRFRVNHGDVQPPGSPWREVGTKLHLEIANVFNDRLNTSSNIELFSTGIRIIQDSPGECHETP
;
A
#
# COMPACT_ATOMS: atom_id res chain seq x y z
N MET A 1 4.58 -2.79 11.75
CA MET A 1 4.01 -4.15 11.72
C MET A 1 4.10 -4.71 10.32
N ILE A 2 4.10 -6.03 10.16
CA ILE A 2 4.03 -6.67 8.84
C ILE A 2 2.59 -7.11 8.58
N ILE A 3 2.07 -6.83 7.39
CA ILE A 3 0.78 -7.31 6.92
C ILE A 3 0.90 -7.92 5.52
N VAL A 4 -0.08 -8.74 5.16
CA VAL A 4 -0.29 -9.19 3.79
C VAL A 4 -1.58 -8.56 3.29
N ALA A 5 -1.54 -7.88 2.15
CA ALA A 5 -2.71 -7.22 1.58
C ALA A 5 -2.80 -7.41 0.06
N ILE A 6 -4.02 -7.45 -0.47
CA ILE A 6 -4.29 -7.55 -1.91
C ILE A 6 -4.70 -6.19 -2.45
N VAL A 7 -4.18 -5.82 -3.62
CA VAL A 7 -4.65 -4.65 -4.38
C VAL A 7 -6.04 -4.93 -4.92
N ASP A 8 -7.05 -4.28 -4.34
CA ASP A 8 -8.43 -4.32 -4.83
C ASP A 8 -8.60 -3.32 -6.00
N LYS A 9 -7.93 -2.17 -5.94
CA LYS A 9 -8.05 -1.10 -6.95
C LYS A 9 -6.81 -0.20 -7.03
N TYR A 10 -6.54 0.34 -8.22
CA TYR A 10 -5.64 1.46 -8.42
C TYR A 10 -6.39 2.61 -9.11
N ILE A 11 -6.26 3.83 -8.58
CA ILE A 11 -6.95 5.03 -9.06
C ILE A 11 -5.90 6.11 -9.32
N VAL A 12 -5.88 6.64 -10.55
CA VAL A 12 -4.98 7.73 -10.95
C VAL A 12 -5.62 9.07 -10.60
N HIS A 13 -4.82 10.02 -10.12
CA HIS A 13 -5.26 11.37 -9.73
C HIS A 13 -6.48 11.37 -8.78
N ASN A 14 -6.42 10.57 -7.72
CA ASN A 14 -7.57 10.33 -6.85
C ASN A 14 -7.71 11.40 -5.75
N VAL A 15 -6.60 11.81 -5.15
CA VAL A 15 -6.56 12.80 -4.08
C VAL A 15 -5.86 14.04 -4.61
N HIS A 16 -6.39 15.23 -4.31
CA HIS A 16 -5.68 16.48 -4.48
C HIS A 16 -5.35 17.07 -3.11
N ASP A 17 -4.19 17.70 -3.00
CA ASP A 17 -3.85 18.56 -1.87
C ASP A 17 -3.49 19.95 -2.39
N ASP A 18 -4.05 20.98 -1.74
CA ASP A 18 -3.88 22.37 -2.11
C ASP A 18 -2.85 23.01 -1.17
N TYR A 19 -1.76 23.51 -1.73
CA TYR A 19 -0.71 24.16 -0.95
C TYR A 19 -0.99 25.66 -0.78
N GLU A 20 -0.45 26.24 0.31
CA GLU A 20 -0.65 27.66 0.63
C GLU A 20 -0.10 28.62 -0.43
N ASP A 21 0.84 28.16 -1.27
CA ASP A 21 1.39 28.92 -2.39
C ASP A 21 0.50 28.87 -3.67
N GLY A 22 -0.64 28.18 -3.60
CA GLY A 22 -1.59 28.03 -4.70
C GLY A 22 -1.22 26.94 -5.69
N THR A 23 -0.16 26.16 -5.43
CA THR A 23 0.10 24.92 -6.17
C THR A 23 -0.81 23.80 -5.66
N PHE A 24 -1.02 22.79 -6.50
CA PHE A 24 -1.76 21.59 -6.12
C PHE A 24 -1.01 20.35 -6.59
N GLU A 25 -1.10 19.28 -5.81
CA GLU A 25 -0.54 17.98 -6.18
C GLU A 25 -1.65 16.91 -6.21
N TRP A 26 -1.58 16.06 -7.24
CA TRP A 26 -2.47 14.92 -7.37
C TRP A 26 -1.73 13.65 -6.96
N PHE A 27 -2.35 12.87 -6.08
CA PHE A 27 -1.82 11.59 -5.65
C PHE A 27 -2.62 10.45 -6.28
N ASP A 28 -1.89 9.47 -6.81
CA ASP A 28 -2.45 8.18 -7.18
C ASP A 28 -2.74 7.37 -5.90
N THR A 29 -3.76 6.52 -5.93
CA THR A 29 -4.17 5.72 -4.77
C THR A 29 -4.28 4.24 -5.10
N SER A 30 -3.65 3.39 -4.28
CA SER A 30 -3.95 1.95 -4.22
C SER A 30 -4.93 1.67 -3.08
N GLU A 31 -6.07 1.05 -3.39
CA GLU A 31 -6.95 0.48 -2.37
C GLU A 31 -6.54 -0.97 -2.10
N LEU A 32 -6.25 -1.26 -0.85
CA LEU A 32 -5.77 -2.54 -0.38
C LEU A 32 -6.77 -3.21 0.56
N ARG A 33 -6.91 -4.53 0.45
CA ARG A 33 -7.64 -5.37 1.40
C ARG A 33 -6.66 -6.27 2.14
N VAL A 34 -6.63 -6.19 3.46
CA VAL A 34 -5.75 -7.00 4.30
C VAL A 34 -6.22 -8.45 4.29
N GLU A 35 -5.30 -9.39 4.10
CA GLU A 35 -5.52 -10.82 4.33
C GLU A 35 -4.88 -11.29 5.64
N GLU A 36 -3.71 -10.76 5.99
CA GLU A 36 -3.02 -11.11 7.24
C GLU A 36 -2.43 -9.86 7.92
N PRO A 37 -2.34 -9.85 9.26
CA PRO A 37 -2.73 -10.93 10.18
C PRO A 37 -4.25 -11.01 10.39
N ILE A 38 -4.74 -12.11 10.96
CA ILE A 38 -6.18 -12.45 11.01
C ILE A 38 -7.02 -11.38 11.72
N GLU A 39 -6.43 -10.64 12.66
CA GLU A 39 -7.12 -9.59 13.42
C GLU A 39 -7.46 -8.37 12.54
N LEU A 40 -6.77 -8.23 11.41
CA LEU A 40 -6.96 -7.18 10.44
C LEU A 40 -7.56 -7.69 9.12
N ALA A 41 -7.71 -9.00 8.96
CA ALA A 41 -8.21 -9.61 7.74
C ALA A 41 -9.58 -9.02 7.33
N GLY A 42 -9.72 -8.69 6.05
CA GLY A 42 -10.90 -8.05 5.48
C GLY A 42 -10.95 -6.53 5.65
N LYS A 43 -10.10 -5.92 6.49
CA LYS A 43 -9.99 -4.46 6.55
C LYS A 43 -9.49 -3.90 5.22
N ARG A 44 -9.96 -2.71 4.89
CA ARG A 44 -9.52 -1.97 3.71
C ARG A 44 -8.83 -0.68 4.11
N PHE A 45 -7.79 -0.33 3.37
CA PHE A 45 -7.10 0.94 3.54
C PHE A 45 -6.58 1.43 2.19
N ARG A 46 -6.32 2.73 2.11
CA ARG A 46 -5.84 3.43 0.94
C ARG A 46 -4.40 3.84 1.14
N VAL A 47 -3.60 3.65 0.11
CA VAL A 47 -2.23 4.13 0.04
C VAL A 47 -2.17 5.21 -1.02
N ASN A 48 -1.97 6.45 -0.59
CA ASN A 48 -1.71 7.59 -1.47
C ASN A 48 -0.22 7.62 -1.79
N HIS A 49 0.11 7.63 -3.07
CA HIS A 49 1.48 7.59 -3.53
C HIS A 49 1.99 9.00 -3.78
N GLY A 50 3.02 9.42 -3.04
CA GLY A 50 3.68 10.71 -3.25
C GLY A 50 4.37 10.81 -4.61
N ASP A 51 4.78 9.67 -5.18
CA ASP A 51 5.33 9.58 -6.53
C ASP A 51 4.43 8.72 -7.43
N VAL A 52 4.34 9.09 -8.70
CA VAL A 52 3.63 8.30 -9.73
C VAL A 52 4.25 6.90 -9.81
N GLN A 53 3.42 5.87 -9.62
CA GLN A 53 3.89 4.49 -9.69
C GLN A 53 4.13 4.06 -11.15
N PRO A 54 5.31 3.51 -11.49
CA PRO A 54 5.61 3.15 -12.88
C PRO A 54 4.69 2.04 -13.39
N PRO A 55 4.46 1.95 -14.72
CA PRO A 55 3.80 0.78 -15.31
C PRO A 55 4.48 -0.53 -14.89
N GLY A 56 3.70 -1.53 -14.50
CA GLY A 56 4.20 -2.79 -13.94
C GLY A 56 4.58 -2.74 -12.46
N SER A 57 4.37 -1.60 -11.78
CA SER A 57 4.50 -1.54 -10.32
C SER A 57 3.44 -2.43 -9.67
N PRO A 58 3.81 -3.26 -8.67
CA PRO A 58 2.87 -4.15 -7.98
C PRO A 58 1.76 -3.38 -7.26
N TRP A 59 1.95 -2.08 -6.96
CA TRP A 59 0.92 -1.18 -6.44
C TRP A 59 -0.24 -0.94 -7.40
N ARG A 60 -0.02 -1.14 -8.72
CA ARG A 60 -0.99 -0.88 -9.78
C ARG A 60 -1.78 -2.12 -10.19
N GLU A 61 -1.26 -3.30 -9.86
CA GLU A 61 -1.79 -4.56 -10.36
C GLU A 61 -2.87 -5.10 -9.44
N VAL A 62 -4.13 -4.97 -9.87
CA VAL A 62 -5.28 -5.49 -9.12
C VAL A 62 -5.17 -7.02 -8.99
N GLY A 63 -5.39 -7.53 -7.79
CA GLY A 63 -5.23 -8.93 -7.42
C GLY A 63 -3.83 -9.28 -6.90
N THR A 64 -2.85 -8.38 -7.02
CA THR A 64 -1.49 -8.62 -6.51
C THR A 64 -1.48 -8.61 -5.00
N LYS A 65 -0.88 -9.65 -4.43
CA LYS A 65 -0.64 -9.81 -3.00
C LYS A 65 0.69 -9.13 -2.64
N LEU A 66 0.64 -8.22 -1.68
CA LEU A 66 1.76 -7.43 -1.20
C LEU A 66 2.08 -7.81 0.25
N HIS A 67 3.35 -8.04 0.53
CA HIS A 67 3.86 -8.15 1.89
C HIS A 67 4.38 -6.77 2.29
N LEU A 68 3.74 -6.15 3.27
CA LEU A 68 3.95 -4.74 3.60
C LEU A 68 4.47 -4.60 5.02
N GLU A 69 5.58 -3.89 5.17
CA GLU A 69 6.01 -3.32 6.43
C GLU A 69 5.40 -1.94 6.61
N ILE A 70 4.57 -1.77 7.63
CA ILE A 70 3.94 -0.51 8.02
C ILE A 70 4.69 0.07 9.21
N ALA A 71 5.16 1.31 9.11
CA ALA A 71 5.88 1.97 10.20
C ALA A 71 4.99 2.19 11.45
N ASN A 72 5.60 2.21 12.64
CA ASN A 72 4.88 2.19 13.92
C ASN A 72 3.85 3.31 14.11
N VAL A 73 4.12 4.51 13.59
CA VAL A 73 3.20 5.66 13.68
C VAL A 73 1.87 5.44 12.94
N PHE A 74 1.81 4.46 12.04
CA PHE A 74 0.61 4.14 11.27
C PHE A 74 -0.13 2.89 11.78
N ASN A 75 0.51 2.06 12.62
CA ASN A 75 -0.10 0.84 13.16
C ASN A 75 -1.36 1.16 13.98
N ASP A 76 -1.31 2.20 14.82
CA ASP A 76 -2.44 2.57 15.68
C ASP A 76 -3.67 2.99 14.88
N ARG A 77 -3.46 3.63 13.73
CA ARG A 77 -4.55 3.98 12.80
C ARG A 77 -5.17 2.73 12.20
N LEU A 78 -4.34 1.78 11.73
CA LEU A 78 -4.77 0.48 11.18
C LEU A 78 -5.62 -0.34 12.14
N ASN A 79 -5.31 -0.27 13.43
CA ASN A 79 -6.04 -0.99 14.46
C ASN A 79 -7.41 -0.36 14.78
N THR A 80 -7.53 0.97 14.69
CA THR A 80 -8.68 1.70 15.27
C THR A 80 -9.72 2.20 14.26
N SER A 81 -9.39 2.30 12.98
CA SER A 81 -10.26 2.92 11.97
C SER A 81 -10.63 1.98 10.82
N SER A 82 -11.84 2.15 10.28
CA SER A 82 -12.37 1.34 9.17
C SER A 82 -11.98 1.88 7.78
N ASN A 83 -11.67 3.18 7.68
CA ASN A 83 -11.23 3.86 6.47
C ASN A 83 -9.95 4.62 6.80
N ILE A 84 -8.83 4.17 6.26
CA ILE A 84 -7.52 4.72 6.60
C ILE A 84 -6.81 5.09 5.32
N GLU A 85 -6.32 6.32 5.30
CA GLU A 85 -5.46 6.82 4.25
C GLU A 85 -4.05 6.95 4.81
N LEU A 86 -3.12 6.25 4.17
CA LEU A 86 -1.71 6.22 4.47
C LEU A 86 -0.94 6.75 3.27
N PHE A 87 0.21 7.38 3.50
CA PHE A 87 1.13 7.72 2.42
C PHE A 87 2.15 6.60 2.22
N SER A 88 2.53 6.34 0.97
CA SER A 88 3.47 5.27 0.61
C SER A 88 4.86 5.44 1.25
N THR A 89 5.27 6.65 1.62
CA THR A 89 6.52 6.93 2.35
C THR A 89 6.64 6.18 3.69
N GLY A 90 5.50 5.82 4.30
CA GLY A 90 5.42 5.05 5.54
C GLY A 90 5.28 3.53 5.36
N ILE A 91 5.26 3.03 4.12
CA ILE A 91 4.96 1.64 3.79
C ILE A 91 6.02 1.09 2.85
N ARG A 92 6.63 -0.04 3.23
CA ARG A 92 7.62 -0.71 2.39
C ARG A 92 7.06 -2.05 1.93
N ILE A 93 7.17 -2.34 0.63
CA ILE A 93 7.00 -3.71 0.15
C ILE A 93 8.23 -4.48 0.57
N ILE A 94 8.02 -5.51 1.39
CA ILE A 94 9.02 -6.53 1.63
C ILE A 94 8.86 -7.51 0.47
N GLN A 95 9.75 -7.47 -0.51
CA GLN A 95 9.79 -8.56 -1.49
C GLN A 95 10.17 -9.82 -0.73
N ASP A 96 9.29 -10.82 -0.70
CA ASP A 96 9.75 -12.19 -0.56
C ASP A 96 10.64 -12.41 -1.77
N SER A 97 11.95 -12.48 -1.55
CA SER A 97 12.86 -12.93 -2.59
C SER A 97 12.28 -14.26 -3.09
N PRO A 98 11.99 -14.41 -4.39
CA PRO A 98 11.70 -15.74 -4.90
C PRO A 98 12.93 -16.56 -4.54
N GLY A 99 12.74 -17.55 -3.68
CA GLY A 99 13.83 -18.38 -3.19
C GLY A 99 14.67 -18.78 -4.38
N GLU A 100 15.98 -18.56 -4.29
CA GLU A 100 16.93 -19.22 -5.16
C GLU A 100 16.69 -20.72 -4.98
N CYS A 101 15.85 -21.30 -5.85
CA CYS A 101 15.87 -22.71 -6.12
C CYS A 101 17.20 -22.99 -6.82
N HIS A 102 18.26 -23.08 -6.03
CA HIS A 102 19.46 -23.80 -6.44
C HIS A 102 19.06 -25.27 -6.56
N GLU A 103 18.58 -25.63 -7.75
CA GLU A 103 18.60 -27.01 -8.20
C GLU A 103 20.06 -27.46 -8.23
N THR A 104 20.45 -28.26 -7.24
CA THR A 104 21.52 -29.26 -7.38
C THR A 104 20.82 -30.61 -7.59
N PRO A 105 21.36 -31.52 -8.42
CA PRO A 105 22.79 -31.81 -8.59
C PRO A 105 23.34 -31.70 -10.02
#